data_AF-K2LY07-F1
#
_entry.id   AF-K2LY07-F1
#
_cell.length_a   1.000
_cell.length_b   1.000
_cell.length_c   1.000
_cell.angle_alpha   90.00
_cell.angle_beta   90.00
_cell.angle_gamma   90.00
#
_symmetry.space_group_name_H-M   'P 1'
#
loop_
_entity.id
_entity.type
_entity.pdbx_description
1 polymer ?
#
loop_
_entity_poly.entity_id
_entity_poly.type
_entity_poly.pdbx_seq_one_letter_code
_entity_poly.pdbx_strand_id
1 'polypeptide(L)'
;MMSYFEVWSQKRKAEDRVSIIVSVAFANAFMILSLILFLVVPKAALPLPYVLTALGNGFGAASIVLVSRTVFAKDPAKHYNFIFLASMSSTIFLNRLLYGEWYTREAEKQGGNVCLGRNCVMMPLIFLLVLSFTAFLSAAYFDWHYRRFSRVVLEERRRLKERAGEGLLAVETP
;
A
#
# COMPACT_ATOMS: atom_id res chain seq x y z
N MET A 1 -5.67 -12.67 -8.14
CA MET A 1 -4.31 -12.45 -7.59
C MET A 1 -4.31 -12.22 -6.09
N MET A 2 -4.97 -11.19 -5.56
CA MET A 2 -4.98 -10.93 -4.10
C MET A 2 -5.65 -12.02 -3.25
N SER A 3 -6.77 -12.60 -3.71
CA SER A 3 -7.37 -13.75 -3.02
C SER A 3 -6.44 -14.97 -2.94
N TYR A 4 -5.61 -15.20 -3.97
CA TYR A 4 -4.59 -16.25 -3.94
C TYR A 4 -3.48 -15.93 -2.94
N PHE A 5 -3.02 -14.68 -2.91
CA PHE A 5 -2.03 -14.21 -1.93
C PHE A 5 -2.54 -14.29 -0.49
N GLU A 6 -3.83 -14.00 -0.27
CA GLU A 6 -4.49 -14.13 1.02
C GLU A 6 -4.54 -15.59 1.48
N VAL A 7 -5.00 -16.50 0.61
CA VAL A 7 -5.05 -17.94 0.92
C VAL A 7 -3.65 -18.49 1.19
N TRP A 8 -2.66 -18.07 0.42
CA TRP A 8 -1.27 -18.49 0.59
C TRP A 8 -0.63 -17.94 1.89
N SER A 9 -0.91 -16.68 2.25
CA SER A 9 -0.36 -16.05 3.45
C SER A 9 -1.06 -16.50 4.75
N GLN A 10 -2.39 -16.71 4.71
CA GLN A 10 -3.19 -17.05 5.89
C GLN A 10 -3.19 -18.54 6.25
N LYS A 11 -2.91 -19.46 5.30
CA LYS A 11 -2.83 -20.91 5.59
C LYS A 11 -1.64 -21.31 6.47
N ARG A 12 -0.68 -20.41 6.73
CA ARG A 12 0.48 -20.69 7.60
C ARG A 12 0.09 -20.62 9.08
N LYS A 13 0.85 -21.34 9.92
CA LYS A 13 0.76 -21.24 11.40
C LYS A 13 0.85 -19.77 11.81
N ALA A 14 0.10 -19.38 12.85
CA ALA A 14 -0.02 -17.98 13.28
C ALA A 14 1.34 -17.29 13.52
N GLU A 15 2.35 -18.07 13.91
CA GLU A 15 3.74 -17.62 14.14
C GLU A 15 4.51 -17.32 12.83
N ASP A 16 4.17 -17.96 11.71
CA ASP A 16 4.82 -17.84 10.40
C ASP A 16 3.97 -17.09 9.35
N ARG A 17 2.87 -16.44 9.78
CA ARG A 17 2.02 -15.70 8.84
C ARG A 17 2.77 -14.49 8.29
N VAL A 18 2.90 -14.46 6.97
CA VAL A 18 3.39 -13.28 6.27
C VAL A 18 2.39 -12.15 6.50
N SER A 19 2.89 -11.04 7.03
CA SER A 19 2.08 -9.86 7.29
C SER A 19 1.41 -9.38 6.01
N ILE A 20 0.09 -9.17 6.08
CA ILE A 20 -0.69 -8.72 4.92
C ILE A 20 -0.28 -7.31 4.47
N ILE A 21 0.41 -6.55 5.33
CA ILE A 21 0.98 -5.22 5.03
C ILE A 21 2.02 -5.31 3.89
N VAL A 22 2.68 -6.46 3.72
CA VAL A 22 3.62 -6.69 2.60
C VAL A 22 2.95 -6.50 1.24
N SER A 23 1.64 -6.79 1.13
CA SER A 23 0.89 -6.55 -0.11
C SER A 23 0.84 -5.07 -0.50
N VAL A 24 0.85 -4.15 0.47
CA VAL A 24 0.94 -2.71 0.25
C VAL A 24 2.32 -2.32 -0.28
N ALA A 25 3.40 -2.88 0.28
CA ALA A 25 4.75 -2.65 -0.22
C ALA A 25 4.92 -3.17 -1.66
N PHE A 26 4.33 -4.32 -1.96
CA PHE A 26 4.33 -4.90 -3.31
C PHE A 26 3.55 -4.05 -4.32
N ALA A 27 2.38 -3.53 -3.94
CA ALA A 27 1.61 -2.58 -4.75
C ALA A 27 2.43 -1.32 -5.09
N ASN A 28 3.10 -0.73 -4.09
CA ASN A 28 3.94 0.45 -4.27
C ASN A 28 5.17 0.16 -5.16
N ALA A 29 5.78 -1.01 -5.04
CA ALA A 29 6.90 -1.40 -5.89
C ALA A 29 6.50 -1.44 -7.38
N PHE A 30 5.33 -1.98 -7.72
CA PHE A 30 4.81 -1.95 -9.09
C PHE A 30 4.49 -0.53 -9.58
N MET A 31 3.95 0.33 -8.71
CA MET A 31 3.70 1.73 -9.07
C MET A 31 5.00 2.49 -9.32
N ILE A 32 6.02 2.32 -8.48
CA ILE A 32 7.35 2.92 -8.68
C ILE A 32 7.97 2.43 -9.98
N LEU A 33 7.94 1.12 -10.23
CA LEU A 33 8.47 0.53 -11.46
C LEU A 33 7.76 1.10 -12.69
N SER A 34 6.43 1.20 -12.64
CA SER A 34 5.65 1.80 -13.73
C SER A 34 6.01 3.27 -13.97
N LEU A 35 6.15 4.08 -12.91
CA LEU A 35 6.51 5.49 -13.02
C LEU A 35 7.92 5.69 -13.59
N ILE A 36 8.89 4.86 -13.18
CA ILE A 36 10.24 4.87 -13.76
C ILE A 36 10.16 4.52 -15.26
N LEU A 37 9.36 3.49 -15.59
CA LEU A 37 9.20 3.04 -16.95
C LEU A 37 8.53 4.11 -17.83
N PHE A 38 7.54 4.85 -17.32
CA PHE A 38 6.98 6.03 -17.99
C PHE A 38 8.02 7.13 -18.26
N LEU A 39 9.05 7.25 -17.43
CA LEU A 39 10.10 8.26 -17.58
C LEU A 39 11.18 7.86 -18.59
N VAL A 40 11.45 6.56 -18.73
CA VAL A 40 12.57 6.01 -19.49
C VAL A 40 12.15 5.48 -20.87
N VAL A 41 10.91 5.00 -21.02
CA VAL A 41 10.50 4.21 -22.18
C VAL A 41 9.92 5.07 -23.32
N PRO A 42 10.28 4.79 -24.60
CA PRO A 42 9.70 5.46 -25.75
C PRO A 42 8.24 5.03 -26.02
N LYS A 43 7.51 5.86 -26.78
CA LYS A 43 6.06 5.71 -27.05
C LYS A 43 5.60 4.29 -27.44
N ALA A 44 6.44 3.52 -28.13
CA ALA A 44 6.12 2.18 -28.59
C ALA A 44 5.93 1.14 -27.47
N ALA A 45 6.54 1.35 -26.30
CA ALA A 45 6.47 0.42 -25.18
C ALA A 45 5.64 0.96 -23.99
N LEU A 46 4.82 1.98 -24.22
CA LEU A 46 3.82 2.50 -23.26
C LEU A 46 2.81 1.45 -22.74
N PRO A 47 2.44 0.37 -23.46
CA PRO A 47 1.54 -0.63 -22.89
C PRO A 47 2.08 -1.29 -21.61
N LEU A 48 3.40 -1.44 -21.49
CA LEU A 48 4.05 -2.08 -20.35
C LEU A 48 3.82 -1.32 -19.02
N PRO A 49 4.10 0.00 -18.91
CA PRO A 49 3.78 0.73 -17.69
C PRO A 49 2.27 0.78 -17.40
N TYR A 50 1.39 0.85 -18.41
CA TYR A 50 -0.06 0.78 -18.17
C TYR A 50 -0.49 -0.52 -17.47
N VAL A 51 0.05 -1.66 -17.90
CA VAL A 51 -0.24 -2.96 -17.26
C VAL A 51 0.28 -2.99 -15.82
N LEU A 52 1.51 -2.50 -15.59
CA LEU A 52 2.08 -2.44 -14.24
C LEU A 52 1.29 -1.51 -13.31
N THR A 53 0.83 -0.36 -13.81
CA THR A 53 -0.04 0.55 -13.06
C THR A 53 -1.37 -0.11 -12.71
N ALA A 54 -2.00 -0.82 -13.65
CA ALA A 54 -3.26 -1.51 -13.41
C ALA A 54 -3.10 -2.61 -12.34
N LEU A 55 -2.00 -3.36 -12.39
CA LEU A 55 -1.66 -4.37 -11.38
C LEU A 55 -1.39 -3.75 -10.01
N GLY A 56 -0.56 -2.71 -9.94
CA GLY A 56 -0.25 -1.98 -8.71
C GLY A 56 -1.50 -1.40 -8.05
N ASN A 57 -2.38 -0.78 -8.84
CA ASN A 57 -3.63 -0.20 -8.37
C ASN A 57 -4.61 -1.29 -7.87
N GLY A 58 -4.75 -2.40 -8.60
CA GLY A 58 -5.58 -3.53 -8.18
C GLY A 58 -5.11 -4.15 -6.86
N PHE A 59 -3.79 -4.34 -6.69
CA PHE A 59 -3.22 -4.78 -5.42
C PHE A 59 -3.44 -3.75 -4.31
N GLY A 60 -3.22 -2.47 -4.57
CA GLY A 60 -3.41 -1.38 -3.61
C GLY A 60 -4.83 -1.33 -3.06
N ALA A 61 -5.84 -1.33 -3.94
CA ALA A 61 -7.25 -1.30 -3.56
C ALA A 61 -7.65 -2.49 -2.67
N ALA A 62 -7.23 -3.71 -3.03
CA ALA A 62 -7.48 -4.90 -2.23
C ALA A 62 -6.74 -4.86 -0.88
N SER A 63 -5.50 -4.36 -0.87
CA SER A 63 -4.68 -4.25 0.35
C SER A 63 -5.33 -3.32 1.37
N ILE A 64 -5.91 -2.19 0.94
CA ILE A 64 -6.58 -1.24 1.85
C ILE A 64 -7.70 -1.91 2.64
N VAL A 65 -8.54 -2.71 1.99
CA VAL A 65 -9.65 -3.43 2.63
C VAL A 65 -9.12 -4.47 3.63
N LEU A 66 -8.14 -5.26 3.22
CA LEU A 66 -7.59 -6.36 4.00
C LEU A 66 -6.78 -5.88 5.22
N VAL A 67 -5.92 -4.86 5.03
CA VAL A 67 -5.14 -4.26 6.12
C VAL A 67 -6.07 -3.62 7.15
N SER A 68 -7.10 -2.89 6.72
CA SER A 68 -8.06 -2.27 7.64
C SER A 68 -8.76 -3.29 8.54
N ARG A 69 -9.14 -4.45 7.98
CA ARG A 69 -9.80 -5.53 8.74
C ARG A 69 -8.86 -6.32 9.64
N THR A 70 -7.58 -6.39 9.31
CA THR A 70 -6.59 -7.19 10.06
C THR A 70 -5.89 -6.39 11.16
N VAL A 71 -5.70 -5.09 10.97
CA VAL A 71 -5.05 -4.21 11.95
C VAL A 71 -6.04 -3.70 12.99
N PHE A 72 -7.25 -3.31 12.59
CA PHE A 72 -8.23 -2.72 13.50
C PHE A 72 -9.22 -3.78 14.00
N ALA A 73 -9.04 -4.22 15.25
CA ALA A 73 -9.96 -5.14 15.91
C ALA A 73 -11.31 -4.50 16.26
N LYS A 74 -11.37 -3.17 16.41
CA LYS A 74 -12.57 -2.40 16.75
C LYS A 74 -12.93 -1.43 15.63
N ASP A 75 -14.19 -1.46 15.21
CA ASP A 75 -14.76 -0.60 14.18
C ASP A 75 -13.88 -0.46 12.90
N PRO A 76 -13.58 -1.57 12.20
CA PRO A 76 -12.76 -1.52 10.98
C PRO A 76 -13.41 -0.67 9.88
N ALA A 77 -14.74 -0.56 9.86
CA ALA A 77 -15.48 0.26 8.90
C ALA A 77 -15.21 1.77 9.05
N LYS A 78 -15.05 2.27 10.28
CA LYS A 78 -14.74 3.70 10.52
C LYS A 78 -13.35 4.05 10.00
N HIS A 79 -12.37 3.20 10.31
CA HIS A 79 -10.99 3.37 9.84
C HIS A 79 -10.89 3.26 8.31
N TYR A 80 -11.63 2.32 7.71
CA TYR A 80 -11.71 2.20 6.26
C TYR A 80 -12.27 3.47 5.59
N ASN A 81 -13.37 4.02 6.11
CA ASN A 81 -13.94 5.27 5.60
C ASN A 81 -12.97 6.45 5.74
N PHE A 82 -12.21 6.52 6.84
CA PHE A 82 -11.18 7.54 7.03
C PHE A 82 -10.07 7.46 5.97
N ILE A 83 -9.59 6.25 5.67
CA ILE A 83 -8.61 6.04 4.57
C ILE A 83 -9.22 6.45 3.22
N PHE A 84 -10.51 6.16 3.00
CA PHE A 84 -11.20 6.53 1.77
C PHE A 84 -11.31 8.06 1.59
N LEU A 85 -11.53 8.81 2.68
CA LEU A 85 -11.50 10.27 2.65
C LEU A 85 -10.12 10.81 2.25
N ALA A 86 -9.04 10.21 2.77
CA ALA A 86 -7.68 10.57 2.38
C ALA A 86 -7.40 10.27 0.89
N SER A 87 -7.95 9.17 0.36
CA SER A 87 -7.86 8.84 -1.07
C SER A 87 -8.60 9.87 -1.95
N MET A 88 -9.79 10.29 -1.52
CA MET A 88 -10.57 11.33 -2.19
C MET A 88 -9.84 12.67 -2.20
N SER A 89 -9.31 13.11 -1.05
CA SER A 89 -8.56 14.36 -0.98
C SER A 89 -7.29 14.31 -1.83
N SER A 90 -6.57 13.19 -1.84
CA SER A 90 -5.41 12.97 -2.70
C SER A 90 -5.77 13.05 -4.18
N THR A 91 -6.92 12.51 -4.59
CA THR A 91 -7.37 12.56 -5.99
C THR A 91 -7.64 13.99 -6.44
N ILE A 92 -8.27 14.80 -5.58
CA ILE A 92 -8.51 16.22 -5.86
C ILE A 92 -7.17 16.96 -5.95
N PHE A 93 -6.29 16.77 -4.98
CA PHE A 93 -4.99 17.45 -4.94
C PHE A 93 -4.11 17.10 -6.14
N LEU A 94 -3.95 15.81 -6.45
CA LEU A 94 -3.02 15.37 -7.50
C LEU A 94 -3.57 15.63 -8.91
N ASN A 95 -4.87 15.46 -9.14
CA ASN A 95 -5.43 15.68 -10.49
C ASN A 95 -5.72 17.15 -10.75
N ARG A 96 -6.38 17.85 -9.81
CA ARG A 96 -6.82 19.22 -10.06
C ARG A 96 -5.70 20.24 -9.84
N LEU A 97 -5.02 20.17 -8.69
CA LEU A 97 -4.00 21.14 -8.35
C LEU A 97 -2.68 20.80 -9.04
N LEU A 98 -2.13 19.61 -8.79
CA LEU A 98 -0.81 19.26 -9.31
C LEU A 98 -0.80 19.11 -10.84
N TYR A 99 -1.65 18.25 -11.40
CA TYR A 99 -1.64 18.01 -12.84
C TYR A 99 -2.34 19.14 -13.61
N GLY A 100 -3.53 19.55 -13.17
CA GLY A 100 -4.34 20.57 -13.83
C GLY A 100 -3.66 21.94 -13.90
N GLU A 101 -3.26 22.51 -12.77
CA GLU A 101 -2.65 23.86 -12.76
C GLU A 101 -1.28 23.86 -13.45
N TRP A 102 -0.48 22.80 -13.26
CA TRP A 102 0.81 22.68 -13.95
C TRP A 102 0.65 22.62 -15.46
N TYR A 103 -0.31 21.80 -15.93
CA TYR A 103 -0.61 21.68 -17.35
C TYR A 103 -1.06 23.01 -17.95
N THR A 104 -1.99 23.71 -17.29
CA THR A 104 -2.47 25.03 -17.76
C THR A 104 -1.33 26.04 -17.81
N ARG A 105 -0.48 26.09 -16.79
CA ARG A 105 0.66 27.02 -16.75
C ARG A 105 1.68 26.76 -17.86
N GLU A 106 1.96 25.51 -18.19
CA GLU A 106 2.88 25.18 -19.29
C GLU A 106 2.23 25.31 -20.67
N ALA A 107 0.92 25.12 -20.78
CA ALA A 107 0.17 25.42 -22.01
C ALA A 107 0.19 26.92 -22.33
N GLU A 108 -0.09 27.77 -21.33
CA GLU A 108 -0.03 29.23 -21.46
C GLU A 108 1.36 29.73 -21.89
N LYS A 109 2.43 29.15 -21.33
CA LYS A 109 3.82 29.47 -21.75
C LYS A 109 4.11 29.11 -23.20
N GLN A 110 3.44 28.08 -23.73
CA GLN A 110 3.56 27.66 -25.13
C GLN A 110 2.62 28.45 -26.06
N GLY A 111 1.84 29.42 -25.53
CA GLY A 111 0.95 30.27 -26.29
C GLY A 111 -0.31 29.55 -26.80
N GLY A 112 -0.68 28.41 -26.21
CA GLY A 112 -1.83 27.61 -26.64
C GLY A 112 -2.64 27.03 -25.48
N ASN A 113 -3.81 26.46 -25.80
CA ASN A 113 -4.67 25.79 -24.81
C ASN A 113 -4.23 24.35 -24.49
N VAL A 114 -3.17 23.86 -25.14
CA VAL A 114 -2.69 22.48 -25.00
C VAL A 114 -1.18 22.46 -24.80
N CYS A 115 -0.72 21.62 -23.87
CA CYS A 115 0.70 21.39 -23.61
C CYS A 115 1.07 20.03 -24.17
N LEU A 116 1.82 20.02 -25.28
CA LEU A 116 2.26 18.80 -25.95
C LEU A 116 3.78 18.66 -25.79
N GLY A 117 4.20 17.77 -24.89
CA GLY A 117 5.62 17.51 -24.69
C GLY A 117 5.92 16.78 -23.39
N ARG A 118 7.17 16.34 -23.24
CA ARG A 118 7.63 15.66 -22.03
C ARG A 118 7.54 16.57 -20.81
N ASN A 119 7.82 17.87 -20.98
CA ASN A 119 7.88 18.85 -19.89
C ASN A 119 6.52 19.03 -19.17
N CYS A 120 5.41 18.83 -19.87
CA CYS A 120 4.06 18.96 -19.32
C CYS A 120 3.74 17.86 -18.29
N VAL A 121 4.32 16.66 -18.48
CA VAL A 121 4.03 15.47 -17.66
C VAL A 121 5.17 15.09 -16.72
N MET A 122 6.39 15.57 -16.96
CA MET A 122 7.57 15.14 -16.21
C MET A 122 7.49 15.54 -14.73
N MET A 123 7.09 16.79 -14.43
CA MET A 123 7.02 17.28 -13.05
C MET A 123 5.96 16.53 -12.21
N PRO A 124 4.71 16.35 -12.68
CA PRO A 124 3.74 15.49 -12.00
C PRO A 124 4.21 14.04 -11.80
N LEU A 125 4.85 13.44 -12.82
CA LEU A 125 5.38 12.08 -12.73
C LEU A 125 6.49 11.95 -11.68
N ILE A 126 7.44 12.89 -11.64
CA ILE A 126 8.51 12.91 -10.64
C ILE A 126 7.93 13.10 -9.23
N PHE A 127 6.96 14.00 -9.07
CA PHE A 127 6.29 14.22 -7.78
C PHE A 127 5.58 12.94 -7.29
N LEU A 128 4.85 12.27 -8.18
CA LEU A 128 4.20 10.99 -7.89
C LEU A 128 5.22 9.89 -7.56
N LEU A 129 6.39 9.89 -8.20
CA LEU A 129 7.47 8.94 -7.92
C LEU A 129 8.02 9.14 -6.51
N VAL A 130 8.30 10.38 -6.11
CA VAL A 130 8.74 10.72 -4.75
C VAL A 130 7.68 10.31 -3.73
N LEU A 131 6.41 10.63 -3.98
CA LEU A 131 5.30 10.25 -3.10
C LEU A 131 5.13 8.72 -2.98
N SER A 132 5.31 8.00 -4.09
CA SER A 132 5.26 6.53 -4.09
C SER A 132 6.43 5.93 -3.31
N PHE A 133 7.62 6.55 -3.40
CA PHE A 133 8.79 6.11 -2.65
C PHE A 133 8.63 6.34 -1.14
N THR A 134 8.11 7.50 -0.72
CA THR A 134 7.83 7.76 0.70
C THR A 134 6.72 6.85 1.24
N ALA A 135 5.70 6.54 0.43
CA ALA A 135 4.68 5.55 0.76
C ALA A 135 5.27 4.15 0.93
N PHE A 136 6.18 3.73 0.04
CA PHE A 136 6.89 2.45 0.14
C PHE A 136 7.70 2.35 1.44
N LEU A 137 8.48 3.38 1.78
CA LEU A 137 9.25 3.42 3.02
C LEU A 137 8.35 3.38 4.26
N SER A 138 7.24 4.12 4.23
CA SER A 138 6.26 4.13 5.33
C SER A 138 5.60 2.75 5.51
N ALA A 139 5.27 2.08 4.41
CA ALA A 139 4.73 0.72 4.43
C ALA A 139 5.76 -0.29 4.97
N ALA A 140 7.03 -0.17 4.57
CA ALA A 140 8.10 -1.02 5.08
C ALA A 140 8.34 -0.80 6.59
N TYR A 141 8.33 0.46 7.03
CA TYR A 141 8.43 0.80 8.44
C TYR A 141 7.26 0.24 9.26
N PHE A 142 6.03 0.42 8.76
CA PHE A 142 4.83 -0.10 9.41
C PHE A 142 4.83 -1.62 9.47
N ASP A 143 5.22 -2.31 8.40
CA ASP A 143 5.35 -3.76 8.37
C ASP A 143 6.39 -4.26 9.38
N TRP A 144 7.56 -3.60 9.46
CA TRP A 144 8.59 -3.94 10.43
C TRP A 144 8.09 -3.76 11.87
N HIS A 145 7.46 -2.63 12.15
CA HIS A 145 6.88 -2.34 13.47
C HIS A 145 5.79 -3.33 13.84
N TYR A 146 4.87 -3.61 12.92
CA TYR A 146 3.78 -4.56 13.12
C TYR A 146 4.28 -5.99 13.37
N ARG A 147 5.29 -6.45 12.62
CA ARG A 147 5.91 -7.77 12.85
C ARG A 147 6.61 -7.84 14.21
N ARG A 148 7.28 -6.77 14.63
CA ARG A 148 7.91 -6.71 15.96
C ARG A 148 6.85 -6.82 17.05
N PHE A 149 5.79 -6.03 16.96
CA PHE A 149 4.68 -6.06 17.92
C PHE A 149 3.99 -7.43 17.96
N SER A 150 3.68 -8.00 16.79
CA SER A 150 3.03 -9.31 16.66
C SER A 150 3.84 -10.42 17.33
N ARG A 151 5.17 -10.44 17.13
CA ARG A 151 6.06 -11.41 17.79
C ARG A 151 5.98 -11.34 19.31
N VAL A 152 6.09 -10.14 19.88
CA VAL A 152 6.00 -9.93 21.34
C VAL A 152 4.64 -10.40 21.87
N VAL A 153 3.54 -10.06 21.20
CA VAL A 153 2.19 -10.47 21.63
C VAL A 153 1.98 -11.98 21.50
N LEU A 154 2.53 -12.62 20.47
CA LEU A 154 2.46 -14.07 20.29
C LEU A 154 3.24 -14.81 21.38
N GLU A 155 4.42 -14.32 21.75
CA GLU A 155 5.22 -14.86 22.86
C GLU A 155 4.47 -14.73 24.20
N GLU A 156 3.87 -13.57 24.49
CA GLU A 156 3.05 -13.38 25.69
C GLU A 156 1.83 -14.31 25.73
N ARG A 157 1.14 -14.48 24.59
CA ARG A 157 0.02 -15.43 24.50
C ARG A 157 0.46 -16.87 24.71
N ARG A 158 1.65 -17.24 24.25
CA ARG A 158 2.22 -18.57 24.47
C ARG A 158 2.51 -18.80 25.96
N ARG A 159 3.15 -17.82 26.63
CA ARG A 159 3.40 -17.86 28.08
C ARG A 159 2.12 -17.98 28.89
N LEU A 160 1.08 -17.23 28.52
CA LEU A 160 -0.22 -17.31 29.20
C LEU A 160 -0.90 -18.68 29.01
N LYS A 161 -0.78 -19.30 27.84
CA LYS A 161 -1.29 -20.66 27.59
C LYS A 161 -0.53 -21.72 28.38
N GLU A 162 0.79 -21.60 28.46
CA GLU A 162 1.64 -22.51 29.25
C GLU A 162 1.27 -22.42 30.74
N ARG A 163 1.15 -21.20 31.30
CA ARG A 163 0.68 -21.00 32.69
C ARG A 163 -0.73 -21.50 32.95
N ALA A 164 -1.66 -21.33 32.00
CA ALA A 164 -3.01 -21.85 32.13
C ALA A 164 -3.04 -23.39 32.11
N GLY A 165 -2.16 -24.02 31.31
CA GLY A 165 -2.01 -25.47 31.28
C GLY A 165 -1.39 -26.04 32.56
N GLU A 166 -0.34 -25.39 33.10
CA GLU A 166 0.26 -25.74 34.39
C GLU A 166 -0.74 -25.56 35.55
N GLY A 167 -1.54 -24.48 35.52
CA GLY A 167 -2.59 -24.25 36.50
C GLY A 167 -3.71 -25.29 36.44
N LEU A 168 -4.07 -25.79 35.25
CA LEU A 168 -5.02 -26.91 35.11
C LEU A 168 -4.42 -28.21 35.67
N LEU A 169 -3.16 -28.51 35.33
CA LEU A 169 -2.46 -29.71 35.81
C LEU A 169 -2.29 -29.72 37.34
N ALA A 170 -2.08 -28.57 37.96
CA ALA A 170 -1.98 -28.42 39.41
C ALA A 170 -3.33 -28.62 40.14
N VAL A 171 -4.46 -28.45 39.46
CA VAL A 171 -5.81 -28.71 40.01
C VAL A 171 -6.21 -30.18 39.85
N GLU A 172 -5.61 -30.90 38.90
CA GLU A 172 -5.96 -32.28 38.56
C GLU A 172 -5.10 -33.34 39.28
N THR A 173 -4.05 -32.93 39.99
CA THR A 173 -3.28 -33.79 40.90
C THR A 173 -3.83 -33.70 42.34
N PRO A 174 -4.46 -34.76 42.89
CA PRO A 174 -4.94 -34.81 44.27
C PRO A 174 -3.82 -34.91 45.31
#